data_AF-A0A5M6CNY3-F1
#
_entry.id   AF-A0A5M6CNY3-F1
#
_cell.length_a   1.000
_cell.length_b   1.000
_cell.length_c   1.000
_cell.angle_alpha   90.00
_cell.angle_beta   90.00
_cell.angle_gamma   90.00
#
_symmetry.space_group_name_H-M   'P 1'
#
loop_
_entity.id
_entity.type
_entity.pdbx_description
1 polymer ?
#
loop_
_entity_poly.entity_id
_entity_poly.type
_entity_poly.pdbx_seq_one_letter_code
_entity_poly.pdbx_strand_id
1 'polypeptide(L)'
;MKQLKLMLLMAFFSLGFASVSFGQDPIGGGGTPASKYTVTRNACLPGYSGCYSGAVTLRLDNGGSPSLGGSYTFSGITESHDYPTYGSKIKVTIGSLTSIGTYSLPTVIGDQVIITSGLDDGAHHAYTVGITKTADKQFTLSIGDFAY
;
A
#
# COMPACT_ATOMS: atom_id res chain seq x y z
N MET A 1 49.13 1.46 -39.54
CA MET A 1 48.57 0.45 -38.60
C MET A 1 48.20 1.15 -37.30
N LYS A 2 47.07 0.75 -36.69
CA LYS A 2 46.54 1.13 -35.35
C LYS A 2 45.54 2.30 -35.29
N GLN A 3 44.39 2.15 -35.95
CA GLN A 3 43.12 2.63 -35.39
C GLN A 3 42.35 1.41 -34.88
N LEU A 4 42.52 1.11 -33.61
CA LEU A 4 41.78 0.08 -32.89
C LEU A 4 41.79 0.52 -31.44
N LYS A 5 40.66 1.10 -31.00
CA LYS A 5 40.20 1.30 -29.60
C LYS A 5 39.34 2.56 -29.52
N LEU A 6 38.10 2.49 -30.01
CA LEU A 6 37.01 3.31 -29.45
C LEU A 6 35.63 2.70 -29.78
N MET A 7 35.46 1.41 -29.53
CA MET A 7 34.16 0.75 -29.49
C MET A 7 34.07 -0.07 -28.21
N LEU A 8 34.02 0.60 -27.05
CA LEU A 8 33.67 -0.08 -25.79
C LEU A 8 33.28 0.92 -24.70
N LEU A 9 32.27 1.77 -24.93
CA LEU A 9 31.66 2.52 -23.83
C LEU A 9 30.18 2.86 -24.09
N MET A 10 29.40 1.83 -24.43
CA MET A 10 27.93 1.89 -24.49
C MET A 10 27.34 0.61 -23.90
N ALA A 11 27.75 0.26 -22.67
CA ALA A 11 27.24 -0.93 -21.99
C ALA A 11 27.28 -0.80 -20.46
N PHE A 12 26.72 0.28 -19.88
CA PHE A 12 26.53 0.37 -18.41
C PHE A 12 25.32 1.24 -18.01
N PHE A 13 24.18 1.10 -18.70
CA PHE A 13 22.91 1.72 -18.27
C PHE A 13 21.69 0.81 -18.48
N SER A 14 21.83 -0.49 -18.23
CA SER A 14 20.72 -1.47 -18.33
C SER A 14 20.49 -2.30 -17.07
N LEU A 15 21.11 -1.96 -15.94
CA LEU A 15 20.83 -2.62 -14.65
C LEU A 15 20.04 -1.68 -13.75
N GLY A 16 18.73 -1.67 -13.96
CA GLY A 16 17.79 -0.87 -13.17
C GLY A 16 16.34 -1.33 -13.25
N PHE A 17 16.06 -2.53 -13.77
CA PHE A 17 14.80 -3.20 -13.49
C PHE A 17 15.10 -4.23 -12.40
N ALA A 18 15.05 -3.76 -11.15
CA ALA A 18 14.81 -4.65 -10.03
C ALA A 18 13.56 -5.45 -10.40
N SER A 19 13.75 -6.75 -10.51
CA SER A 19 12.74 -7.77 -10.71
C SER A 19 11.46 -7.46 -9.92
N VAL A 20 10.45 -6.93 -10.59
CA VAL A 20 9.07 -7.12 -10.16
C VAL A 20 8.82 -8.60 -10.36
N SER A 21 8.82 -9.34 -9.26
CA SER A 21 8.32 -10.71 -9.25
C SER A 21 6.85 -10.64 -9.66
N PHE A 22 6.54 -10.92 -10.93
CA PHE A 22 5.19 -11.33 -11.30
C PHE A 22 4.99 -12.67 -10.63
N GLY A 23 4.21 -12.67 -9.54
CA GLY A 23 3.83 -13.88 -8.83
C GLY A 23 3.38 -14.94 -9.82
N GLN A 24 4.05 -16.09 -9.76
CA GLN A 24 3.69 -17.26 -10.53
C GLN A 24 2.26 -17.64 -10.15
N ASP A 25 1.36 -17.65 -11.13
CA ASP A 25 0.09 -18.35 -11.02
C ASP A 25 0.42 -19.82 -10.70
N PRO A 26 -0.08 -20.41 -9.59
CA PRO A 26 0.19 -21.80 -9.31
C PRO A 26 -0.46 -22.67 -10.40
N ILE A 27 0.39 -23.30 -11.22
CA ILE A 27 0.03 -24.36 -12.15
C ILE A 27 -0.52 -25.51 -11.31
N GLY A 28 -1.85 -25.60 -11.22
CA GLY A 28 -2.52 -26.65 -10.46
C GLY A 28 -4.00 -26.38 -10.22
N GLY A 29 -4.80 -26.34 -11.30
CA GLY A 29 -6.25 -26.47 -11.22
C GLY A 29 -7.04 -25.16 -11.29
N GLY A 30 -7.30 -24.68 -12.50
CA GLY A 30 -8.61 -24.14 -12.94
C GLY A 30 -9.28 -23.00 -12.16
N GLY A 31 -8.59 -22.32 -11.25
CA GLY A 31 -9.04 -21.06 -10.66
C GLY A 31 -8.36 -19.93 -11.42
N THR A 32 -9.14 -19.04 -12.05
CA THR A 32 -8.66 -17.69 -12.39
C THR A 32 -7.96 -17.15 -11.14
N PRO A 33 -6.76 -16.52 -11.20
CA PRO A 33 -6.16 -15.91 -10.02
C PRO A 33 -7.24 -15.02 -9.42
N ALA A 34 -7.74 -15.41 -8.24
CA ALA A 34 -8.85 -14.72 -7.62
C ALA A 34 -8.41 -13.27 -7.56
N SER A 35 -9.09 -12.40 -8.31
CA SER A 35 -8.63 -11.04 -8.46
C SER A 35 -8.39 -10.48 -7.06
N LYS A 36 -7.19 -9.96 -6.78
CA LYS A 36 -6.82 -9.46 -5.44
C LYS A 36 -6.66 -7.95 -5.49
N TYR A 37 -6.90 -7.30 -4.36
CA TYR A 37 -6.48 -5.92 -4.12
C TYR A 37 -5.12 -5.95 -3.46
N THR A 38 -4.09 -5.43 -4.13
CA THR A 38 -2.75 -5.36 -3.57
C THR A 38 -2.58 -3.99 -2.92
N VAL A 39 -2.29 -3.98 -1.62
CA VAL A 39 -1.96 -2.77 -0.87
C VAL A 39 -0.48 -2.79 -0.55
N THR A 40 0.25 -1.81 -1.06
CA THR A 40 1.67 -1.60 -0.76
C THR A 40 1.80 -0.45 0.22
N ARG A 41 2.33 -0.73 1.40
CA ARG A 41 2.72 0.31 2.34
C ARG A 41 3.97 1.01 1.84
N ASN A 42 3.94 2.33 1.88
CA ASN A 42 5.08 3.21 1.79
C ASN A 42 4.99 4.23 2.92
N ALA A 43 5.91 4.15 3.88
CA ALA A 43 5.84 4.91 5.13
C ALA A 43 5.76 6.43 4.97
N CYS A 44 6.20 6.99 3.84
CA CYS A 44 6.21 8.43 3.63
C CYS A 44 5.09 8.89 2.71
N LEU A 45 4.14 9.65 3.25
CA LEU A 45 3.19 10.41 2.46
C LEU A 45 3.83 11.76 2.06
N PRO A 46 3.96 12.08 0.75
CA PRO A 46 4.47 13.38 0.33
C PRO A 46 3.62 14.51 0.93
N GLY A 47 4.27 15.54 1.49
CA GLY A 47 3.59 16.70 2.09
C GLY A 47 3.38 16.67 3.61
N TYR A 48 3.85 15.63 4.31
CA TYR A 48 3.77 15.52 5.77
C TYR A 48 5.14 15.75 6.43
N SER A 49 5.14 16.30 7.65
CA SER A 49 6.35 16.66 8.41
C SER A 49 7.14 15.45 8.92
N GLY A 50 6.53 14.26 8.95
CA GLY A 50 7.14 13.02 9.42
C GLY A 50 6.48 11.78 8.84
N CYS A 51 7.26 10.70 8.73
CA CYS A 51 6.80 9.40 8.23
C CYS A 51 6.64 8.43 9.40
N TYR A 52 5.46 7.81 9.52
CA TYR A 52 5.26 6.79 10.56
C TYR A 52 5.77 5.42 10.10
N SER A 53 6.76 4.89 10.82
CA SER A 53 7.42 3.61 10.52
C SER A 53 6.98 2.44 11.39
N GLY A 54 6.12 2.65 12.40
CA GLY A 54 5.63 1.60 13.30
C GLY A 54 4.61 0.66 12.66
N ALA A 55 4.07 -0.29 13.43
CA ALA A 55 3.12 -1.27 12.91
C ALA A 55 1.75 -0.64 12.57
N VAL A 56 1.17 -1.01 11.43
CA VAL A 56 -0.17 -0.57 11.02
C VAL A 56 -1.00 -1.75 10.58
N THR A 57 -2.17 -1.90 11.18
CA THR A 57 -3.16 -2.89 10.78
C THR A 57 -4.18 -2.25 9.85
N LEU A 58 -4.32 -2.82 8.66
CA LEU A 58 -5.34 -2.45 7.68
C LEU A 58 -6.34 -3.60 7.56
N ARG A 59 -7.62 -3.26 7.61
CA ARG A 59 -8.71 -4.20 7.37
C ARG A 59 -9.54 -3.72 6.18
N LEU A 60 -9.77 -4.61 5.22
CA LEU A 60 -10.69 -4.38 4.10
C LEU A 60 -11.99 -5.15 4.33
N ASP A 61 -13.10 -4.44 4.46
CA ASP A 61 -14.45 -4.98 4.66
C ASP A 61 -15.30 -4.91 3.38
N ASN A 62 -16.29 -5.78 3.23
CA ASN A 62 -17.24 -5.75 2.12
C ASN A 62 -18.49 -4.86 2.40
N GLY A 63 -18.35 -3.81 3.21
CA GLY A 63 -19.43 -2.87 3.52
C GLY A 63 -20.60 -3.40 4.37
N GLY A 64 -20.80 -4.71 4.47
CA GLY A 64 -21.88 -5.34 5.25
C GLY A 64 -21.41 -6.25 6.39
N SER A 65 -20.18 -6.76 6.35
CA SER A 65 -19.63 -7.57 7.46
C SER A 65 -18.10 -7.46 7.60
N PRO A 66 -17.60 -7.24 8.84
CA PRO A 66 -16.20 -7.40 9.23
C PRO A 66 -15.56 -8.75 8.88
N SER A 67 -16.35 -9.82 8.92
CA SER A 67 -15.85 -11.20 8.95
C SER A 67 -15.50 -11.75 7.57
N LEU A 68 -16.01 -11.12 6.51
CA LEU A 68 -15.69 -11.44 5.13
C LEU A 68 -14.56 -10.56 4.60
N GLY A 69 -13.98 -9.72 5.46
CA GLY A 69 -12.86 -8.87 5.14
C GLY A 69 -11.50 -9.55 5.34
N GLY A 70 -10.47 -9.00 4.71
CA GLY A 70 -9.07 -9.36 5.00
C GLY A 70 -8.48 -8.37 5.99
N SER A 71 -7.72 -8.84 6.98
CA SER A 71 -6.98 -8.00 7.93
C SER A 71 -5.51 -8.36 7.91
N TYR A 72 -4.64 -7.37 7.84
CA TYR A 72 -3.20 -7.59 7.88
C TYR A 72 -2.47 -6.46 8.57
N THR A 73 -1.41 -6.82 9.30
CA THR A 73 -0.54 -5.86 9.99
C THR A 73 0.76 -5.72 9.23
N PHE A 74 0.96 -4.54 8.64
CA PHE A 74 2.22 -4.12 8.07
C PHE A 74 3.19 -3.79 9.20
N SER A 75 4.29 -4.52 9.27
CA SER A 75 5.35 -4.32 10.27
C SER A 75 6.53 -3.53 9.70
N GLY A 76 6.70 -3.55 8.37
CA GLY A 76 7.74 -2.82 7.66
C GLY A 76 7.28 -1.49 7.07
N ILE A 77 8.24 -0.63 6.71
CA ILE A 77 8.00 0.66 6.02
C ILE A 77 7.67 0.50 4.54
N THR A 78 8.11 -0.60 3.94
CA THR A 78 7.85 -0.98 2.55
C THR A 78 7.48 -2.45 2.53
N GLU A 79 6.19 -2.72 2.42
CA GLU A 79 5.63 -4.07 2.50
C GLU A 79 4.33 -4.13 1.70
N SER A 80 4.10 -5.23 0.99
CA SER A 80 2.91 -5.42 0.16
C SER A 80 2.10 -6.59 0.66
N HIS A 81 0.78 -6.43 0.66
CA HIS A 81 -0.15 -7.50 1.01
C HIS A 81 -1.33 -7.54 0.06
N ASP A 82 -1.73 -8.76 -0.28
CA ASP A 82 -2.89 -9.02 -1.13
C ASP A 82 -4.13 -9.30 -0.29
N TYR A 83 -5.17 -8.52 -0.54
CA TYR A 83 -6.48 -8.68 0.04
C TYR A 83 -7.46 -9.26 -0.97
N PRO A 84 -8.56 -9.86 -0.51
CA PRO A 84 -9.64 -10.23 -1.39
C PRO A 84 -10.33 -9.01 -2.02
N THR A 85 -10.76 -9.15 -3.29
CA THR A 85 -11.41 -8.05 -4.05
C THR A 85 -12.79 -7.64 -3.57
N TYR A 86 -13.45 -8.45 -2.74
CA TYR A 86 -14.74 -8.07 -2.16
C TYR A 86 -14.62 -6.99 -1.08
N GLY A 87 -13.41 -6.69 -0.58
CA GLY A 87 -13.22 -5.62 0.40
C GLY A 87 -13.24 -4.23 -0.23
N SER A 88 -14.37 -3.52 -0.21
CA SER A 88 -14.51 -2.16 -0.77
C SER A 88 -14.39 -1.04 0.28
N LYS A 89 -14.42 -1.39 1.57
CA LYS A 89 -14.34 -0.48 2.71
C LYS A 89 -13.07 -0.74 3.50
N ILE A 90 -12.52 0.28 4.12
CA ILE A 90 -11.23 0.24 4.80
C ILE A 90 -11.41 0.70 6.23
N LYS A 91 -10.75 0.00 7.14
CA LYS A 91 -10.56 0.41 8.53
C LYS A 91 -9.07 0.31 8.87
N VAL A 92 -8.55 1.29 9.59
CA VAL A 92 -7.11 1.35 9.92
C VAL A 92 -6.93 1.41 11.42
N THR A 93 -5.93 0.68 11.93
CA THR A 93 -5.52 0.70 13.33
C THR A 93 -4.01 0.90 13.42
N ILE A 94 -3.58 1.83 14.28
CA ILE A 94 -2.17 2.13 14.58
C ILE A 94 -2.03 2.19 16.09
N GLY A 95 -1.27 1.25 16.68
CA GLY A 95 -1.22 1.09 18.13
C GLY A 95 -2.61 0.77 18.71
N SER A 96 -3.07 1.59 19.66
CA SER A 96 -4.43 1.52 20.24
C SER A 96 -5.47 2.37 19.50
N LEU A 97 -5.04 3.16 18.49
CA LEU A 97 -5.91 4.08 17.77
C LEU A 97 -6.51 3.37 16.56
N THR A 98 -7.84 3.38 16.47
CA THR A 98 -8.59 2.86 15.32
C THR A 98 -9.41 3.97 14.68
N SER A 99 -9.45 3.97 13.35
CA SER A 99 -10.23 4.95 12.59
C SER A 99 -11.70 4.93 12.99
N ILE A 100 -12.27 6.14 13.16
CA ILE A 100 -13.62 6.35 13.68
C ILE A 100 -14.67 5.64 12.81
N GLY A 101 -14.51 5.75 11.48
CA GLY A 101 -15.38 5.14 10.50
C GLY A 101 -14.71 4.07 9.65
N THR A 102 -15.48 3.59 8.67
CA THR A 102 -14.98 2.82 7.53
C THR A 102 -15.07 3.68 6.27
N TYR A 103 -14.06 3.58 5.41
CA TYR A 103 -13.88 4.48 4.26
C TYR A 103 -13.88 3.68 2.97
N SER A 104 -14.47 4.18 1.89
CA SER A 104 -14.41 3.47 0.60
C SER A 104 -12.98 3.49 0.03
N LEU A 105 -12.58 2.43 -0.67
CA LEU A 105 -11.40 2.48 -1.53
C LEU A 105 -11.61 3.49 -2.67
N PRO A 106 -10.56 4.26 -3.05
CA PRO A 106 -10.62 5.12 -4.23
C PRO A 106 -10.85 4.29 -5.49
N THR A 107 -11.73 4.78 -6.37
CA THR A 107 -12.09 4.05 -7.60
C THR A 107 -11.30 4.50 -8.81
N VAL A 108 -10.81 5.74 -8.83
CA VAL A 108 -10.04 6.34 -9.95
C VAL A 108 -8.55 6.26 -9.63
N ILE A 109 -7.72 5.99 -10.66
CA ILE A 109 -6.26 6.00 -10.50
C ILE A 109 -5.80 7.44 -10.23
N GLY A 110 -4.95 7.61 -9.22
CA GLY A 110 -4.49 8.91 -8.73
C GLY A 110 -5.33 9.47 -7.58
N ASP A 111 -6.55 8.97 -7.37
CA ASP A 111 -7.38 9.39 -6.24
C ASP A 111 -6.82 8.86 -4.92
N GLN A 112 -6.95 9.68 -3.90
CA GLN A 112 -6.55 9.39 -2.54
C GLN A 112 -7.74 9.53 -1.58
N VAL A 113 -7.84 8.58 -0.66
CA VAL A 113 -8.69 8.67 0.52
C VAL A 113 -7.81 8.92 1.73
N ILE A 114 -8.15 9.96 2.50
CA ILE A 114 -7.43 10.36 3.71
C ILE A 114 -8.27 9.93 4.93
N ILE A 115 -7.64 9.24 5.87
CA ILE A 115 -8.26 8.60 7.02
C ILE A 115 -7.48 9.00 8.27
N THR A 116 -8.16 9.50 9.29
CA THR A 116 -7.57 9.71 10.60
C THR A 116 -7.56 8.39 11.38
N SER A 117 -6.42 8.01 11.97
CA SER A 117 -6.26 6.73 12.67
C SER A 117 -7.06 6.64 13.98
N GLY A 118 -7.65 7.73 14.46
CA GLY A 118 -8.39 7.81 15.72
C GLY A 118 -8.79 9.24 16.04
N LEU A 119 -9.27 9.47 17.26
CA LEU A 119 -9.45 10.82 17.80
C LEU A 119 -8.14 11.25 18.47
N ASP A 120 -7.72 12.49 18.22
CA ASP A 120 -6.67 13.12 19.01
C ASP A 120 -7.29 13.59 20.34
N ASP A 121 -6.84 13.01 21.44
CA ASP A 121 -7.29 13.33 22.80
C ASP A 121 -6.25 14.13 23.60
N GLY A 122 -5.17 14.60 22.94
CA GLY A 122 -4.06 15.31 23.55
C GLY A 122 -3.06 14.43 24.31
N ALA A 123 -3.39 13.16 24.59
CA ALA A 123 -2.48 12.16 25.14
C ALA A 123 -1.96 11.21 24.04
N HIS A 124 -2.78 10.97 23.02
CA HIS A 124 -2.46 10.19 21.84
C HIS A 124 -2.72 11.03 20.59
N HIS A 125 -1.66 11.35 19.86
CA HIS A 125 -1.79 12.03 18.57
C HIS A 125 -2.30 11.05 17.51
N ALA A 126 -3.35 11.44 16.82
CA ALA A 126 -3.86 10.66 15.71
C ALA A 126 -2.97 10.83 14.47
N TYR A 127 -2.87 9.76 13.69
CA TYR A 127 -2.09 9.72 12.45
C TYR A 127 -2.99 10.02 11.25
N THR A 128 -2.43 10.64 10.23
CA THR A 128 -3.09 10.75 8.92
C THR A 128 -2.67 9.60 8.02
N VAL A 129 -3.64 8.84 7.55
CA VAL A 129 -3.43 7.68 6.69
C VAL A 129 -3.99 7.97 5.31
N GLY A 130 -3.13 8.02 4.30
CA GLY A 130 -3.51 8.13 2.90
C GLY A 130 -3.55 6.77 2.21
N ILE A 131 -4.63 6.50 1.47
CA ILE A 131 -4.73 5.34 0.60
C ILE A 131 -4.98 5.83 -0.82
N THR A 132 -4.00 5.63 -1.70
CA THR A 132 -4.03 6.13 -3.07
C THR A 132 -4.14 4.96 -4.04
N LYS A 133 -5.03 5.03 -5.04
CA LYS A 133 -5.07 4.03 -6.11
C LYS A 133 -3.99 4.34 -7.14
N THR A 134 -3.07 3.41 -7.36
CA THR A 134 -1.93 3.60 -8.26
C THR A 134 -2.09 2.88 -9.60
N ALA A 135 -2.84 1.78 -9.63
CA ALA A 135 -3.23 1.08 -10.86
C ALA A 135 -4.55 0.33 -10.66
N ASP A 136 -4.97 -0.47 -11.65
CA ASP A 136 -6.09 -1.38 -11.44
C ASP A 136 -5.78 -2.31 -10.26
N LYS A 137 -6.64 -2.26 -9.23
CA LYS A 137 -6.56 -3.10 -8.02
C LYS A 137 -5.28 -2.95 -7.19
N GLN A 138 -4.48 -1.91 -7.46
CA GLN A 138 -3.26 -1.62 -6.72
C GLN A 138 -3.40 -0.31 -5.96
N PHE A 139 -3.05 -0.35 -4.68
CA PHE A 139 -3.19 0.75 -3.76
C PHE A 139 -1.88 0.98 -3.01
N THR A 140 -1.57 2.24 -2.72
CA THR A 140 -0.48 2.62 -1.83
C THR A 140 -1.04 3.13 -0.52
N LEU A 141 -0.58 2.56 0.58
CA LEU A 141 -0.86 2.99 1.95
C LEU A 141 0.30 3.85 2.44
N SER A 142 0.01 5.08 2.87
CA SER A 142 1.01 6.00 3.41
C SER A 142 0.52 6.64 4.70
N ILE A 143 1.42 6.89 5.64
CA ILE A 143 1.06 7.35 6.99
C ILE A 143 1.92 8.56 7.37
N GLY A 144 1.27 9.69 7.60
CA GLY A 144 1.87 10.89 8.15
C GLY A 144 1.72 10.95 9.68
N ASP A 145 2.71 11.56 10.33
CA ASP A 145 2.84 11.67 11.79
C ASP A 145 1.86 12.67 12.45
N PHE A 146 0.97 13.33 11.68
CA PHE A 146 0.05 14.35 12.18
C PHE A 146 -1.34 14.25 11.53
N ALA A 147 -2.40 14.27 12.35
CA ALA A 147 -3.79 14.51 11.93
C ALA A 147 -3.98 16.01 11.60
N TYR A 148 -4.50 16.30 10.40
CA TYR A 148 -4.98 17.64 10.01
C TYR A 148 -6.44 17.85 10.42
#